data_AF-A0A2N5YLP1-F1
#
_entry.id   AF-A0A2N5YLP1-F1
#
_cell.length_a   1.000
_cell.length_b   1.000
_cell.length_c   1.000
_cell.angle_alpha   90.00
_cell.angle_beta   90.00
_cell.angle_gamma   90.00
#
_symmetry.space_group_name_H-M   'P 1'
#
loop_
_entity.id
_entity.type
_entity.pdbx_description
1 polymer ?
#
loop_
_entity_poly.entity_id
_entity_poly.type
_entity_poly.pdbx_seq_one_letter_code
_entity_poly.pdbx_strand_id
1 'polypeptide(L)'
;MEQLNSIYKELLAKTSLSFKRYLLDEINWESRLIAITGARGTGKTTLMLQKIKIDRQDDKSLYVSVDNIYFSNNSIFELAGTFYKYGGRFLYLDEVHKYKGWSQEIKNIYDSYPDLKVVFSGSSIL
;
A
#
# COMPACT_ATOMS: atom_id res chain seq x y z
N MET A 1 6.93 -13.21 1.97
CA MET A 1 6.11 -12.56 0.92
C MET A 1 4.88 -13.37 0.53
N GLU A 2 4.95 -14.69 0.35
CA GLU A 2 3.79 -15.51 -0.05
C GLU A 2 2.56 -15.32 0.85
N GLN A 3 2.75 -15.33 2.18
CA GLN A 3 1.67 -15.06 3.12
C GLN A 3 1.02 -13.69 2.90
N LEU A 4 1.82 -12.65 2.64
CA LEU A 4 1.31 -11.30 2.37
C LEU A 4 0.49 -11.26 1.08
N ASN A 5 0.96 -11.94 0.02
CA ASN A 5 0.22 -12.07 -1.25
C ASN A 5 -1.12 -12.77 -1.06
N SER A 6 -1.16 -13.85 -0.27
CA SER A 6 -2.39 -14.58 0.02
C SER A 6 -3.41 -13.69 0.75
N ILE A 7 -2.98 -12.98 1.80
CA ILE A 7 -3.82 -12.02 2.53
C ILE A 7 -4.33 -10.91 1.59
N TYR A 8 -3.44 -10.36 0.78
CA TYR A 8 -3.78 -9.33 -0.21
C TYR A 8 -4.86 -9.80 -1.17
N LYS A 9 -4.67 -10.95 -1.85
CA LYS A 9 -5.63 -11.44 -2.84
C LYS A 9 -6.99 -11.74 -2.19
N GLU A 10 -7.02 -12.26 -0.96
CA GLU A 10 -8.26 -12.47 -0.20
C GLU A 10 -9.01 -11.17 0.09
N LEU A 11 -8.30 -10.14 0.57
CA LEU A 11 -8.89 -8.82 0.85
C LEU A 11 -9.38 -8.12 -0.42
N LEU A 12 -8.62 -8.22 -1.51
CA LEU A 12 -8.99 -7.64 -2.81
C LEU A 12 -10.25 -8.32 -3.38
N ALA A 13 -10.34 -9.64 -3.28
CA ALA A 13 -11.50 -10.41 -3.73
C ALA A 13 -12.78 -9.93 -3.00
N LYS A 14 -12.70 -9.78 -1.67
CA LYS A 14 -13.82 -9.35 -0.81
C LYS A 14 -14.18 -7.87 -0.92
N THR A 15 -13.32 -7.04 -1.50
CA THR A 15 -13.58 -5.60 -1.62
C THR A 15 -14.68 -5.34 -2.65
N SER A 16 -15.81 -4.78 -2.20
CA SER A 16 -16.92 -4.41 -3.08
C SER A 16 -16.61 -3.15 -3.90
N LEU A 17 -17.13 -3.11 -5.12
CA LEU A 17 -17.20 -1.92 -5.98
C LEU A 17 -18.64 -1.37 -6.11
N SER A 18 -19.60 -1.89 -5.33
CA SER A 18 -20.99 -1.39 -5.32
C SER A 18 -21.12 0.04 -4.82
N PHE A 19 -20.16 0.48 -4.01
CA PHE A 19 -19.93 1.90 -3.71
C PHE A 19 -18.45 2.18 -3.96
N LYS A 20 -18.11 3.43 -4.27
CA LYS A 20 -16.73 3.88 -4.46
C LYS A 20 -16.41 4.98 -3.45
N ARG A 21 -15.21 4.95 -2.86
CA ARG A 21 -14.72 6.03 -1.99
C ARG A 21 -14.55 7.30 -2.82
N TYR A 22 -15.07 8.43 -2.33
CA TYR A 22 -15.06 9.72 -3.04
C TYR A 22 -13.64 10.18 -3.43
N LEU A 23 -12.64 9.93 -2.57
CA LEU A 23 -11.24 10.26 -2.82
C LEU A 23 -10.62 9.52 -4.03
N LEU A 24 -11.26 8.47 -4.56
CA LEU A 24 -10.78 7.81 -5.78
C LEU A 24 -10.64 8.79 -6.94
N ASP A 25 -11.57 9.73 -7.06
CA ASP A 25 -11.62 10.68 -8.18
C ASP A 25 -10.86 11.98 -7.88
N GLU A 26 -10.52 12.23 -6.61
CA GLU A 26 -9.81 13.45 -6.17
C GLU A 26 -8.29 13.28 -6.13
N ILE A 27 -7.80 12.07 -5.87
CA ILE A 27 -6.36 11.80 -5.75
C ILE A 27 -5.70 11.80 -7.13
N ASN A 28 -4.61 12.56 -7.28
CA ASN A 28 -3.73 12.45 -8.44
C ASN A 28 -2.88 11.16 -8.37
N TRP A 29 -3.42 10.07 -8.90
CA TRP A 29 -2.79 8.74 -8.96
C TRP A 29 -1.56 8.65 -9.87
N GLU A 30 -1.21 9.72 -10.61
CA GLU A 30 0.06 9.78 -11.34
C GLU A 30 1.26 10.08 -10.45
N SER A 31 1.03 10.57 -9.24
CA SER A 31 2.09 10.78 -8.26
C SER A 31 2.75 9.46 -7.87
N ARG A 32 4.08 9.41 -7.91
CA ARG A 32 4.86 8.22 -7.50
C ARG A 32 4.77 7.93 -6.00
N LEU A 33 4.51 8.94 -5.18
CA LEU A 33 4.39 8.80 -3.74
C LEU A 33 3.12 9.49 -3.26
N ILE A 34 2.21 8.74 -2.67
CA ILE A 34 0.90 9.23 -2.20
C ILE A 34 0.72 8.86 -0.74
N ALA A 35 0.41 9.85 0.09
CA ALA A 35 0.03 9.64 1.48
C ALA A 35 -1.48 9.81 1.64
N ILE A 36 -2.14 8.82 2.24
CA ILE A 36 -3.57 8.86 2.58
C ILE A 36 -3.68 8.92 4.10
N THR A 37 -4.07 10.08 4.64
CA THR A 37 -4.21 10.28 6.07
C THR A 37 -5.68 10.34 6.49
N GLY A 38 -5.96 9.97 7.73
CA GLY A 38 -7.30 10.10 8.30
C GLY A 38 -7.51 9.20 9.51
N ALA A 39 -8.56 9.47 10.29
CA ALA A 39 -8.90 8.69 11.46
C ALA A 39 -9.11 7.19 11.15
N ARG A 40 -9.05 6.35 12.18
CA ARG A 40 -9.38 4.92 12.04
C ARG A 40 -10.86 4.78 11.63
N GLY A 41 -11.15 3.83 10.74
CA GLY A 41 -12.52 3.57 10.28
C GLY A 41 -13.03 4.46 9.14
N THR A 42 -12.26 5.45 8.67
CA THR A 42 -12.67 6.32 7.55
C THR A 42 -12.60 5.65 6.18
N GLY A 43 -12.00 4.46 6.09
CA GLY A 43 -12.00 3.63 4.88
C GLY A 43 -10.78 3.72 3.98
N LYS A 44 -9.62 4.11 4.51
CA LYS A 44 -8.33 4.17 3.80
C LYS A 44 -7.96 2.84 3.13
N THR A 45 -8.08 1.73 3.87
CA THR A 45 -7.87 0.37 3.35
C THR A 45 -8.80 0.07 2.16
N THR A 46 -10.09 0.40 2.30
CA THR A 46 -11.08 0.20 1.23
C THR A 46 -10.71 1.01 0.00
N LEU A 47 -10.31 2.28 0.18
CA LEU A 47 -9.89 3.15 -0.92
C LEU A 47 -8.71 2.55 -1.70
N MET A 48 -7.67 2.08 -1.01
CA MET A 48 -6.51 1.43 -1.64
C MET A 48 -6.90 0.16 -2.41
N LEU A 49 -7.68 -0.74 -1.80
CA LEU A 49 -8.11 -1.98 -2.44
C LEU A 49 -9.05 -1.73 -3.64
N GLN A 50 -9.95 -0.74 -3.52
CA GLN A 50 -10.82 -0.34 -4.63
C GLN A 50 -10.01 0.21 -5.80
N LYS A 51 -8.98 1.04 -5.52
CA LYS A 51 -8.09 1.57 -6.55
C LYS A 51 -7.42 0.44 -7.34
N ILE A 52 -6.81 -0.52 -6.64
CA ILE A 52 -6.17 -1.69 -7.26
C ILE A 52 -7.15 -2.44 -8.17
N LYS A 53 -8.37 -2.68 -7.67
CA LYS A 53 -9.40 -3.46 -8.37
C LYS A 53 -9.94 -2.74 -9.62
N ILE A 54 -10.12 -1.42 -9.54
CA ILE A 54 -10.57 -0.59 -10.66
C ILE A 54 -9.53 -0.55 -11.77
N ASP A 55 -8.25 -0.38 -11.41
CA ASP A 55 -7.17 -0.29 -12.38
C ASP A 55 -6.79 -1.65 -13.01
N ARG A 56 -7.31 -2.76 -12.47
CA ARG A 56 -6.99 -4.14 -12.90
C ARG A 56 -5.49 -4.41 -12.90
N GLN A 57 -4.80 -3.89 -11.89
CA GLN A 57 -3.34 -4.00 -11.73
C GLN A 57 -2.99 -5.02 -10.65
N ASP A 58 -3.86 -5.99 -10.38
CA ASP A 58 -3.73 -6.84 -9.21
C ASP A 58 -2.50 -7.76 -9.25
N ASP A 59 -1.94 -8.01 -10.43
CA ASP A 59 -0.71 -8.78 -10.64
C ASP A 59 0.57 -7.95 -10.52
N LYS A 60 0.47 -6.63 -10.64
CA LYS A 60 1.59 -5.68 -10.44
C LYS A 60 1.49 -4.90 -9.15
N SER A 61 0.43 -5.15 -8.37
CA SER A 61 0.15 -4.47 -7.11
C SER A 61 0.35 -5.41 -5.94
N LEU A 62 0.73 -4.83 -4.81
CA LEU A 62 0.75 -5.51 -3.53
C LEU A 62 0.20 -4.56 -2.48
N TYR A 63 -0.83 -5.01 -1.75
CA TYR A 63 -1.31 -4.34 -0.55
C TYR A 63 -0.82 -5.08 0.69
N VAL A 64 -0.30 -4.33 1.66
CA VAL A 64 0.17 -4.87 2.94
C VAL A 64 -0.16 -3.91 4.07
N SER A 65 -0.68 -4.43 5.18
CA SER A 65 -0.66 -3.71 6.46
C SER A 65 0.71 -3.89 7.11
N VAL A 66 1.39 -2.78 7.44
CA VAL A 66 2.71 -2.87 8.09
C VAL A 66 2.65 -3.39 9.53
N ASP A 67 1.46 -3.49 10.10
CA ASP A 67 1.19 -4.10 11.42
C ASP A 67 1.28 -5.63 11.38
N ASN A 68 1.48 -6.23 10.20
CA ASN A 68 1.61 -7.67 10.06
C ASN A 68 2.91 -8.19 10.71
N ILE A 69 2.84 -9.34 11.38
CA ILE A 69 3.99 -9.99 12.03
C ILE A 69 5.18 -10.24 11.10
N TYR A 70 4.97 -10.27 9.78
CA TYR A 70 6.04 -10.30 8.78
C TYR A 70 7.13 -9.25 9.06
N PHE A 71 6.74 -8.04 9.50
CA PHE A 71 7.64 -6.93 9.75
C PHE A 71 8.39 -7.01 11.10
N SER A 72 8.18 -8.08 11.88
CA SER A 72 9.02 -8.36 13.06
C SER A 72 10.44 -8.75 12.66
N ASN A 73 10.62 -9.34 11.48
CA ASN A 73 11.90 -9.86 10.99
C ASN A 73 12.27 -9.36 9.58
N ASN A 74 11.46 -8.49 8.98
CA ASN A 74 11.68 -7.96 7.64
C ASN A 74 11.37 -6.48 7.62
N SER A 75 12.13 -5.71 6.85
CA SER A 75 11.87 -4.29 6.65
C SER A 75 10.88 -4.02 5.51
N ILE A 76 10.29 -2.83 5.48
CA ILE A 76 9.47 -2.37 4.35
C ILE A 76 10.36 -2.22 3.11
N PHE A 77 11.60 -1.76 3.30
CA PHE A 77 12.59 -1.62 2.23
C PHE A 77 12.93 -2.96 1.56
N GLU A 78 13.23 -4.01 2.33
CA GLU A 78 13.51 -5.35 1.80
C GLU A 78 12.29 -5.94 1.06
N LEU A 79 11.09 -5.74 1.60
CA LEU A 79 9.86 -6.12 0.94
C LEU A 79 9.72 -5.43 -0.42
N ALA A 80 9.89 -4.11 -0.45
CA ALA A 80 9.78 -3.32 -1.66
C ALA A 80 10.80 -3.74 -2.73
N GLY A 81 12.06 -3.96 -2.34
CA GLY A 81 13.11 -4.43 -3.24
C GLY A 81 12.81 -5.80 -3.84
N THR A 82 12.35 -6.74 -2.99
CA THR A 82 11.96 -8.07 -3.45
C THR A 82 10.76 -7.97 -4.40
N PHE A 83 9.72 -7.22 -4.02
CA PHE A 83 8.52 -7.04 -4.84
C PHE A 83 8.83 -6.41 -6.20
N TYR A 84 9.67 -5.37 -6.21
CA TYR A 84 10.12 -4.68 -7.41
C TYR A 84 10.88 -5.61 -8.36
N LYS A 85 11.80 -6.42 -7.80
CA LYS A 85 12.60 -7.42 -8.54
C LYS A 85 11.72 -8.46 -9.25
N TYR A 86 10.59 -8.84 -8.64
CA TYR A 86 9.62 -9.76 -9.23
C TYR A 86 8.58 -9.08 -10.14
N GLY A 87 8.81 -7.84 -10.57
CA GLY A 87 7.95 -7.14 -11.53
C GLY A 87 6.83 -6.31 -10.90
N GLY A 88 6.76 -6.22 -9.57
CA GLY A 88 5.84 -5.35 -8.85
C GLY A 88 6.09 -3.87 -9.11
N ARG A 89 5.02 -3.08 -9.27
CA ARG A 89 5.10 -1.65 -9.65
C ARG A 89 4.21 -0.74 -8.82
N PHE A 90 3.25 -1.28 -8.07
CA PHE A 90 2.36 -0.50 -7.21
C PHE A 90 2.33 -1.10 -5.80
N LEU A 91 2.98 -0.44 -4.85
CA LEU A 91 3.06 -0.89 -3.47
C LEU A 91 2.12 -0.05 -2.60
N TYR A 92 1.17 -0.72 -1.95
CA TYR A 92 0.20 -0.12 -1.05
C TYR A 92 0.51 -0.54 0.39
N LEU A 93 0.85 0.42 1.25
CA LEU A 93 1.26 0.20 2.63
C LEU A 93 0.24 0.81 3.60
N ASP A 94 -0.48 -0.01 4.33
CA ASP A 94 -1.46 0.46 5.31
C ASP A 94 -0.84 0.60 6.70
N GLU A 95 -1.35 1.56 7.46
CA GLU A 95 -1.01 1.81 8.88
C GLU A 95 0.50 2.07 9.15
N VAL A 96 1.21 2.75 8.24
CA VAL A 96 2.68 2.92 8.30
C VAL A 96 3.20 3.56 9.58
N HIS A 97 2.39 4.41 10.21
CA HIS A 97 2.69 5.07 11.49
C HIS A 97 2.99 4.09 12.65
N LYS A 98 2.57 2.82 12.55
CA LYS A 98 2.89 1.78 13.54
C LYS A 98 4.31 1.23 13.40
N TYR A 99 4.96 1.43 12.26
CA TYR A 99 6.28 0.89 11.96
C TYR A 99 7.37 1.94 12.26
N LYS A 100 8.26 1.66 13.20
CA LYS A 100 9.33 2.61 13.57
C LYS A 100 10.27 2.86 12.38
N GLY A 101 10.54 4.12 12.06
CA GLY A 101 11.42 4.49 10.95
C GLY A 101 10.77 4.43 9.56
N TRP A 102 9.44 4.28 9.49
CA TRP A 102 8.70 4.19 8.23
C TRP A 102 9.03 5.30 7.23
N SER A 103 9.20 6.53 7.70
CA SER A 103 9.44 7.69 6.83
C SER A 103 10.78 7.59 6.11
N GLN A 104 11.82 7.13 6.81
CA GLN A 104 13.14 6.91 6.23
C GLN A 104 13.11 5.78 5.20
N GLU A 105 12.43 4.66 5.51
CA GLU A 105 12.32 3.55 4.58
C GLU A 105 11.51 3.90 3.33
N ILE A 106 10.37 4.58 3.47
CA ILE A 106 9.58 5.06 2.33
C ILE A 106 10.41 6.01 1.45
N LYS A 107 11.16 6.94 2.04
CA LYS A 107 12.08 7.79 1.29
C LYS A 107 13.12 6.96 0.53
N ASN A 108 13.75 5.98 1.18
CA ASN A 108 14.73 5.12 0.54
C ASN A 108 14.13 4.30 -0.61
N ILE A 109 12.89 3.81 -0.46
CA ILE A 109 12.13 3.12 -1.52
C ILE A 109 11.91 4.06 -2.70
N TYR A 110 11.45 5.29 -2.44
CA TYR A 110 11.22 6.29 -3.48
C TYR A 110 12.51 6.63 -4.25
N ASP A 111 13.63 6.77 -3.54
CA ASP A 111 14.93 7.10 -4.14
C ASP A 111 15.52 5.92 -4.93
N SER A 112 15.30 4.67 -4.47
CA SER A 112 15.93 3.47 -5.03
C SER A 112 15.15 2.82 -6.19
N TYR A 113 13.84 3.00 -6.23
CA TYR A 113 12.96 2.29 -7.19
C TYR A 113 12.14 3.29 -8.03
N PRO A 114 12.73 3.86 -9.10
CA PRO A 114 12.11 4.91 -9.93
C PRO A 114 10.76 4.50 -10.56
N ASP A 115 10.59 3.21 -10.87
CA ASP A 115 9.34 2.72 -11.48
C ASP A 115 8.33 2.16 -10.47
N LEU A 116 8.62 2.25 -9.16
CA LEU A 116 7.70 1.84 -8.10
C LEU A 116 6.85 3.02 -7.65
N LYS A 117 5.53 2.92 -7.83
CA LYS A 117 4.58 3.82 -7.19
C LYS A 117 4.26 3.30 -5.79
N VAL A 118 4.30 4.18 -4.79
CA VAL A 118 4.03 3.85 -3.38
C VAL A 118 2.84 4.67 -2.90
N VAL A 119 1.81 3.99 -2.41
CA VAL A 119 0.67 4.61 -1.75
C VAL A 119 0.68 4.13 -0.31
N PHE A 120 0.70 5.04 0.66
CA PHE A 120 0.75 4.65 2.06
C PHE A 120 -0.31 5.35 2.90
N SER A 121 -0.69 4.72 4.01
CA SER A 121 -1.74 5.20 4.90
C SER A 121 -1.22 5.39 6.32
N GLY A 122 -1.65 6.47 6.96
CA GLY A 122 -1.36 6.79 8.36
C GLY A 122 -2.61 7.27 9.09
N SER A 123 -2.75 6.92 10.37
CA SER A 123 -3.77 7.58 11.21
C SER A 123 -3.28 8.98 11.59
N SER A 124 -4.16 9.98 11.50
CA SER A 124 -3.80 11.40 11.69
C SER A 124 -3.60 11.81 13.15
N ILE A 125 -2.94 10.98 13.96
CA ILE A 125 -2.39 11.39 15.25
C ILE A 125 -0.87 11.37 15.09
N LEU A 126 -0.36 12.40 14.43
CA LEU A 126 1.06 12.78 14.39
C LEU A 126 1.13 14.24 14.82
#